data_AF-A0AAD3Y9E5-F1
#
_entry.id   AF-A0AAD3Y9E5-F1
#
_cell.length_a   1.000
_cell.length_b   1.000
_cell.length_c   1.000
_cell.angle_alpha   90.00
_cell.angle_beta   90.00
_cell.angle_gamma   90.00
#
_symmetry.space_group_name_H-M   'P 1'
#
loop_
_entity.id
_entity.type
_entity.pdbx_description
1 polymer ?
#
loop_
_entity_poly.entity_id
_entity_poly.type
_entity_poly.pdbx_seq_one_letter_code
_entity_poly.pdbx_strand_id
1 'polypeptide(L)'
;MSKSSSSSCFHAIISRAARTAMTPTGLDGGLQLMAYTGPVAAQIVLKLAEARAKHPHLQKVVKSDTGRLTELAGGLLRGSGNISEARVIMRSFGLLPMLDWLLRLHPNPLKSLVNFFIHPSLSNLDLRNDKVYQTLRVILLSIFYVGEHSVWLGTRRILNLTPEQLSTISKVSIRSWAIDICMSAVKLVGAYRRLMARKAALQAQGEVGEEEGYSLTEKKADTEEANKLEAEIATWKRTALVNFAWIPLTLHWSFGGLWENPLITSAIGTIVSLGKLNIAWESVA
;
A
#
# COMPACT_ATOMS: atom_id res chain seq x y z
N MET A 1 -13.26 -28.66 -32.64
CA MET A 1 -12.41 -28.85 -31.45
C MET A 1 -11.78 -27.51 -31.06
N SER A 2 -12.34 -26.75 -30.11
CA SER A 2 -11.69 -25.54 -29.56
C SER A 2 -12.12 -25.16 -28.13
N LYS A 3 -12.89 -26.01 -27.42
CA LYS A 3 -13.40 -25.71 -26.07
C LYS A 3 -12.41 -25.99 -24.92
N SER A 4 -11.25 -26.61 -25.16
CA SER A 4 -10.34 -26.98 -24.06
C SER A 4 -9.33 -25.89 -23.65
N SER A 5 -9.00 -24.91 -24.52
CA SER A 5 -7.97 -23.90 -24.17
C SER A 5 -8.50 -22.77 -23.28
N SER A 6 -9.77 -22.36 -23.43
CA SER A 6 -10.32 -21.26 -22.62
C SER A 6 -10.58 -21.66 -21.16
N SER A 7 -10.98 -22.92 -20.93
CA SER A 7 -11.15 -23.48 -19.58
C SER A 7 -9.82 -23.54 -18.82
N SER A 8 -8.73 -23.88 -19.51
CA SER A 8 -7.37 -23.89 -18.95
C SER A 8 -6.88 -22.49 -18.56
N CYS A 9 -7.10 -21.49 -19.42
CA CYS A 9 -6.73 -20.10 -19.14
C CYS A 9 -7.52 -19.52 -17.95
N PHE A 10 -8.83 -19.73 -17.92
CA PHE A 10 -9.66 -19.27 -16.80
C PHE A 10 -9.24 -19.93 -15.48
N HIS A 11 -8.99 -21.25 -15.48
CA HIS A 11 -8.51 -21.95 -14.30
C HIS A 11 -7.14 -21.42 -13.83
N ALA A 12 -6.23 -21.10 -14.76
CA ALA A 12 -4.94 -20.50 -14.42
C ALA A 12 -5.08 -19.12 -13.77
N ILE A 13 -5.97 -18.26 -14.30
CA ILE A 13 -6.26 -16.93 -13.75
C ILE A 13 -6.87 -17.05 -12.35
N ILE A 14 -7.89 -17.91 -12.17
CA ILE A 14 -8.53 -18.11 -10.86
C ILE A 14 -7.54 -18.68 -9.85
N SER A 15 -6.71 -19.65 -10.26
CA SER A 15 -5.66 -20.21 -9.40
C SER A 15 -4.65 -19.16 -8.97
N ARG A 16 -4.21 -18.28 -9.88
CA ARG A 16 -3.31 -17.17 -9.54
C ARG A 16 -3.98 -16.13 -8.64
N ALA A 17 -5.25 -15.81 -8.88
CA ALA A 17 -6.02 -14.92 -8.02
C ALA A 17 -6.17 -15.47 -6.60
N ALA A 18 -6.45 -16.77 -6.46
CA ALA A 18 -6.52 -17.44 -5.18
C ALA A 18 -5.17 -17.37 -4.44
N ARG A 19 -4.05 -17.71 -5.11
CA ARG A 19 -2.70 -17.57 -4.51
C ARG A 19 -2.40 -16.13 -4.10
N THR A 20 -2.76 -15.16 -4.94
CA THR A 20 -2.59 -13.73 -4.63
C THR A 20 -3.34 -13.35 -3.37
N ALA A 21 -4.62 -13.71 -3.27
CA ALA A 21 -5.47 -13.42 -2.11
C ALA A 21 -5.03 -14.13 -0.83
N MET A 22 -4.29 -15.23 -0.93
CA MET A 22 -3.71 -15.93 0.23
C MET A 22 -2.43 -15.27 0.77
N THR A 23 -1.80 -14.37 0.02
CA THR A 23 -0.66 -13.59 0.54
C THR A 23 -1.16 -12.48 1.48
N PRO A 24 -0.41 -12.12 2.54
CA PRO A 24 -0.79 -11.00 3.42
C PRO A 24 -1.00 -9.69 2.64
N THR A 25 -0.13 -9.40 1.66
CA THR A 25 -0.22 -8.20 0.82
C THR A 25 -1.45 -8.22 -0.09
N GLY A 26 -1.78 -9.38 -0.67
CA GLY A 26 -2.92 -9.52 -1.56
C GLY A 26 -4.25 -9.50 -0.81
N LEU A 27 -4.34 -10.15 0.36
CA LEU A 27 -5.52 -10.09 1.21
C LEU A 27 -5.80 -8.66 1.69
N ASP A 28 -4.80 -8.00 2.29
CA ASP A 28 -4.96 -6.61 2.73
C ASP A 28 -5.22 -5.67 1.53
N GLY A 29 -4.52 -5.86 0.41
CA GLY A 29 -4.76 -5.08 -0.82
C GLY A 29 -6.19 -5.23 -1.35
N GLY A 30 -6.76 -6.44 -1.31
CA GLY A 30 -8.13 -6.71 -1.73
C GLY A 30 -9.17 -6.08 -0.81
N LEU A 31 -9.00 -6.23 0.51
CA LEU A 31 -9.86 -5.58 1.50
C LEU A 31 -9.74 -4.05 1.42
N GLN A 32 -8.52 -3.54 1.22
CA GLN A 32 -8.26 -2.11 1.04
C GLN A 32 -8.98 -1.59 -0.21
N LEU A 33 -8.95 -2.35 -1.31
CA LEU A 33 -9.66 -2.01 -2.54
C LEU A 33 -11.16 -1.88 -2.28
N MET A 34 -11.78 -2.85 -1.60
CA MET A 34 -13.20 -2.79 -1.27
C MET A 34 -13.53 -1.61 -0.35
N ALA A 35 -12.70 -1.33 0.64
CA ALA A 35 -12.89 -0.22 1.58
C ALA A 35 -12.85 1.16 0.88
N TYR A 36 -11.93 1.37 -0.06
CA TYR A 36 -11.78 2.66 -0.74
C TYR A 36 -12.59 2.80 -2.03
N THR A 37 -13.00 1.71 -2.67
CA THR A 37 -13.91 1.78 -3.83
C THR A 37 -15.37 1.96 -3.44
N GLY A 38 -15.76 1.53 -2.23
CA GLY A 38 -17.13 1.65 -1.72
C GLY A 38 -17.74 3.05 -1.83
N PRO A 39 -17.07 4.12 -1.34
CA PRO A 39 -17.58 5.49 -1.47
C PRO A 39 -17.71 5.96 -2.93
N VAL A 40 -16.79 5.58 -3.81
CA VAL A 40 -16.85 5.92 -5.24
C VAL A 40 -18.04 5.22 -5.90
N ALA A 41 -18.20 3.92 -5.65
CA ALA A 41 -19.33 3.14 -6.14
C ALA A 41 -20.67 3.69 -5.61
N ALA A 42 -20.73 4.02 -4.32
CA ALA A 42 -21.91 4.65 -3.71
C ALA A 42 -22.26 5.97 -4.40
N GLN A 43 -21.27 6.83 -4.68
CA GLN A 43 -21.52 8.09 -5.38
C GLN A 43 -22.03 7.89 -6.81
N ILE A 44 -21.51 6.88 -7.53
CA ILE A 44 -22.01 6.53 -8.87
C ILE A 44 -23.47 6.08 -8.78
N VAL A 45 -23.80 5.22 -7.82
CA VAL A 45 -25.18 4.74 -7.59
C VAL A 45 -26.12 5.89 -7.23
N LEU A 46 -25.68 6.84 -6.40
CA LEU A 46 -26.46 8.03 -6.06
C LEU A 46 -26.70 8.92 -7.28
N LYS A 47 -25.68 9.16 -8.11
CA LYS A 47 -25.85 9.93 -9.35
C LYS A 47 -26.82 9.23 -10.33
N LEU A 48 -26.79 7.90 -10.39
CA LEU A 48 -27.76 7.13 -11.17
C LEU A 48 -29.18 7.27 -10.59
N ALA A 49 -29.34 7.26 -9.27
CA ALA A 49 -30.62 7.48 -8.60
C ALA A 49 -31.17 8.90 -8.89
N GLU A 50 -30.32 9.93 -8.82
CA GLU A 50 -30.69 11.31 -9.15
C GLU A 50 -31.06 11.48 -10.63
N ALA A 51 -30.25 10.94 -11.55
CA ALA A 51 -30.55 10.99 -12.98
C ALA A 51 -31.90 10.34 -13.28
N ARG A 52 -32.19 9.21 -12.63
CA ARG A 52 -33.47 8.53 -12.76
C ARG A 52 -34.63 9.30 -12.13
N ALA A 53 -34.41 9.95 -10.99
CA ALA A 53 -35.41 10.82 -10.38
C ALA A 53 -35.79 11.99 -11.31
N LYS A 54 -34.80 12.54 -12.03
CA LYS A 54 -34.97 13.66 -12.97
C LYS A 54 -35.59 13.27 -14.33
N HIS A 55 -35.57 11.99 -14.71
CA HIS A 55 -36.07 11.53 -16.00
C HIS A 55 -37.24 10.53 -15.87
N PRO A 56 -38.51 10.99 -15.99
CA PRO A 56 -39.70 10.15 -15.84
C PRO A 56 -39.75 8.93 -16.78
N HIS A 57 -39.14 9.01 -17.95
CA HIS A 57 -39.05 7.88 -18.89
C HIS A 57 -38.21 6.71 -18.35
N LEU A 58 -37.12 7.00 -17.63
CA LEU A 58 -36.28 5.95 -17.01
C LEU A 58 -36.97 5.28 -15.82
N GLN A 59 -37.93 5.95 -15.18
CA GLN A 59 -38.77 5.37 -14.15
C GLN A 59 -39.81 4.39 -14.72
N LYS A 60 -40.27 4.62 -15.96
CA LYS A 60 -41.24 3.74 -16.63
C LYS A 60 -40.60 2.47 -17.20
N VAL A 61 -39.37 2.55 -17.72
CA VAL A 61 -38.68 1.42 -18.37
C VAL A 61 -38.13 0.42 -17.36
N VAL A 62 -37.57 0.90 -16.26
CA VAL A 62 -37.05 0.06 -15.18
C VAL A 62 -38.11 0.07 -14.07
N LYS A 63 -38.69 -1.07 -13.69
CA LYS A 63 -39.69 -1.14 -12.60
C LYS A 63 -39.08 -1.12 -11.18
N SER A 64 -37.77 -0.87 -11.05
CA SER A 64 -37.12 -0.87 -9.73
C SER A 64 -37.37 0.44 -8.98
N ASP A 65 -37.49 0.42 -7.67
CA ASP A 65 -37.64 1.66 -6.91
C ASP A 65 -36.31 2.45 -6.85
N THR A 66 -36.35 3.77 -7.05
CA THR A 66 -35.20 4.68 -6.84
C THR A 66 -34.71 4.60 -5.40
N GLY A 67 -35.62 4.35 -4.44
CA GLY A 67 -35.29 4.08 -3.05
C GLY A 67 -34.29 2.93 -2.87
N ARG A 68 -34.37 1.89 -3.70
CA ARG A 68 -33.43 0.76 -3.65
C ARG A 68 -32.01 1.13 -4.07
N LEU A 69 -31.84 2.12 -4.95
CA LEU A 69 -30.51 2.60 -5.33
C LEU A 69 -29.88 3.40 -4.19
N THR A 70 -30.64 4.26 -3.53
CA THR A 70 -30.18 4.97 -2.33
C THR A 70 -29.84 4.02 -1.20
N GLU A 71 -30.67 2.99 -0.98
CA GLU A 71 -30.39 1.93 0.00
C GLU A 71 -29.12 1.15 -0.34
N LEU A 72 -28.93 0.80 -1.62
CA LEU A 72 -27.71 0.15 -2.10
C LEU A 72 -26.47 1.02 -1.86
N ALA A 73 -26.54 2.31 -2.15
CA ALA A 73 -25.44 3.25 -1.88
C ALA A 73 -25.11 3.31 -0.37
N GLY A 74 -26.13 3.37 0.48
CA GLY A 74 -25.95 3.28 1.94
C GLY A 74 -25.36 1.94 2.38
N GLY A 75 -25.77 0.84 1.75
CA GLY A 75 -25.22 -0.49 1.97
C GLY A 75 -23.74 -0.60 1.60
N LEU A 76 -23.35 -0.02 0.45
CA LEU A 76 -21.95 0.05 0.01
C LEU A 76 -21.08 0.82 1.01
N LEU A 77 -21.56 1.96 1.51
CA LEU A 77 -20.85 2.75 2.52
C LEU A 77 -20.69 2.01 3.86
N ARG A 78 -21.75 1.34 4.33
CA ARG A 78 -21.68 0.50 5.54
C ARG A 78 -20.71 -0.66 5.36
N GLY A 79 -20.79 -1.36 4.22
CA GLY A 79 -19.89 -2.46 3.89
C GLY A 79 -18.42 -2.01 3.84
N SER A 80 -18.13 -0.89 3.18
CA SER A 80 -16.77 -0.35 3.13
C SER A 80 -16.25 0.09 4.49
N GLY A 81 -17.12 0.66 5.34
CA GLY A 81 -16.80 0.97 6.73
C GLY A 81 -16.42 -0.27 7.54
N ASN A 82 -17.25 -1.31 7.49
CA ASN A 82 -16.99 -2.57 8.21
C ASN A 82 -15.71 -3.26 7.74
N ILE A 83 -15.41 -3.23 6.44
CA ILE A 83 -14.16 -3.77 5.89
C ILE A 83 -12.96 -2.95 6.40
N SER A 84 -13.07 -1.62 6.42
CA SER A 84 -12.03 -0.74 6.97
C SER A 84 -11.73 -1.07 8.45
N GLU A 85 -12.76 -1.31 9.25
CA GLU A 85 -12.60 -1.72 10.65
C GLU A 85 -11.97 -3.11 10.78
N ALA A 86 -12.41 -4.08 9.98
CA ALA A 86 -11.81 -5.41 9.95
C ALA A 86 -10.31 -5.34 9.63
N ARG A 87 -9.88 -4.43 8.75
CA ARG A 87 -8.47 -4.20 8.43
C ARG A 87 -7.67 -3.59 9.59
N VAL A 88 -8.29 -2.81 10.47
CA VAL A 88 -7.63 -2.37 11.72
C VAL A 88 -7.36 -3.61 12.58
N ILE A 89 -8.39 -4.43 12.85
CA ILE A 89 -8.25 -5.65 13.64
C ILE A 89 -7.20 -6.59 13.04
N MET A 90 -7.19 -6.80 11.73
CA MET A 90 -6.21 -7.65 11.07
C MET A 90 -4.76 -7.16 11.25
N ARG A 91 -4.55 -5.84 11.28
CA ARG A 91 -3.22 -5.26 11.53
C ARG A 91 -2.75 -5.42 12.97
N SER A 92 -3.62 -5.76 13.92
CA SER A 92 -3.20 -6.11 15.29
C SER A 92 -2.26 -7.31 15.29
N PHE A 93 -2.55 -8.32 14.45
CA PHE A 93 -1.68 -9.47 14.24
C PHE A 93 -0.35 -9.09 13.57
N GLY A 94 -0.30 -7.93 12.90
CA GLY A 94 0.91 -7.33 12.37
C GLY A 94 1.89 -6.84 13.44
N LEU A 95 1.48 -6.68 14.71
CA LEU A 95 2.40 -6.33 15.79
C LEU A 95 3.42 -7.44 16.08
N LEU A 96 3.04 -8.72 15.90
CA LEU A 96 3.94 -9.85 16.12
C LEU A 96 5.16 -9.85 15.16
N PRO A 97 4.99 -9.75 13.83
CA PRO A 97 6.15 -9.65 12.94
C PRO A 97 6.95 -8.37 13.14
N MET A 98 6.35 -7.28 13.69
CA MET A 98 7.12 -6.10 14.07
C MET A 98 8.04 -6.35 15.27
N LEU A 99 7.56 -7.08 16.28
CA LEU A 99 8.40 -7.50 17.41
C LEU A 99 9.51 -8.44 16.96
N ASP A 100 9.20 -9.45 16.14
CA ASP A 100 10.21 -10.34 15.55
C ASP A 100 11.24 -9.56 14.72
N TRP A 101 10.80 -8.59 13.90
CA TRP A 101 11.69 -7.72 13.15
C TRP A 101 12.62 -6.92 14.06
N LEU A 102 12.12 -6.35 15.15
CA LEU A 102 12.93 -5.62 16.13
C LEU A 102 13.96 -6.53 16.81
N LEU A 103 13.55 -7.74 17.22
CA LEU A 103 14.41 -8.72 17.89
C LEU A 103 15.54 -9.23 16.98
N ARG A 104 15.27 -9.40 15.68
CA ARG A 104 16.30 -9.78 14.69
C ARG A 104 17.33 -8.67 14.47
N LEU A 105 16.91 -7.41 14.51
CA LEU A 105 17.82 -6.27 14.39
C LEU A 105 18.66 -6.08 15.66
N HIS A 106 18.05 -6.32 16.83
CA HIS A 106 18.65 -6.09 18.13
C HIS A 106 18.38 -7.27 19.06
N PRO A 107 19.36 -8.17 19.24
CA PRO A 107 19.24 -9.31 20.16
C PRO A 107 18.94 -8.88 21.61
N ASN A 108 19.32 -7.66 21.99
CA ASN A 108 18.97 -7.02 23.25
C ASN A 108 18.19 -5.71 22.98
N PRO A 109 16.90 -5.78 22.61
CA PRO A 109 16.15 -4.64 22.08
C PRO A 109 16.04 -3.50 23.10
N LEU A 110 15.78 -3.81 24.38
CA LEU A 110 15.61 -2.80 25.43
C LEU A 110 16.89 -1.96 25.61
N LYS A 111 18.06 -2.61 25.69
CA LYS A 111 19.34 -1.91 25.82
C LYS A 111 19.65 -1.07 24.59
N SER A 112 19.40 -1.62 23.39
CA SER A 112 19.60 -0.90 22.13
C SER A 112 18.70 0.33 22.01
N LEU A 113 17.41 0.21 22.36
CA LEU A 113 16.45 1.31 22.32
C LEU A 113 16.79 2.38 23.36
N VAL A 114 17.15 1.98 24.58
CA VAL A 114 17.62 2.90 25.62
C VAL A 114 18.82 3.70 25.12
N ASN A 115 19.84 3.04 24.56
CA ASN A 115 21.00 3.74 24.00
C ASN A 115 20.61 4.66 22.83
N PHE A 116 19.68 4.23 21.97
CA PHE A 116 19.24 4.99 20.81
C PHE A 116 18.56 6.31 21.19
N PHE A 117 17.68 6.27 22.21
CA PHE A 117 16.89 7.44 22.63
C PHE A 117 17.55 8.28 23.72
N ILE A 118 18.27 7.69 24.67
CA ILE A 118 18.88 8.40 25.79
C ILE A 118 20.25 8.97 25.42
N HIS A 119 20.99 8.32 24.52
CA HIS A 119 22.29 8.78 24.02
C HIS A 119 22.23 9.03 22.51
N PRO A 120 21.46 10.03 22.06
CA PRO A 120 21.31 10.33 20.64
C PRO A 120 22.67 10.77 20.07
N SER A 121 23.14 10.04 19.07
CA SER A 121 24.28 10.43 18.24
C SER A 121 23.80 10.73 16.82
N LEU A 122 24.52 11.56 16.07
CA LEU A 122 24.24 11.79 14.65
C LEU A 122 24.29 10.48 13.84
N SER A 123 25.07 9.49 14.27
CA SER A 123 25.08 8.15 13.68
C SER A 123 23.75 7.40 13.85
N ASN A 124 22.95 7.73 14.87
CA ASN A 124 21.61 7.16 15.08
C ASN A 124 20.57 7.71 14.07
N LEU A 125 20.95 8.70 13.26
CA LEU A 125 20.12 9.31 12.21
C LEU A 125 20.68 9.06 10.81
N ASP A 126 21.76 8.29 10.66
CA ASP A 126 22.31 7.95 9.35
C ASP A 126 21.42 6.95 8.60
N LEU A 127 20.50 7.47 7.79
CA LEU A 127 19.59 6.69 6.95
C LEU A 127 20.31 5.86 5.87
N ARG A 128 21.62 6.07 5.64
CA ARG A 128 22.43 5.24 4.73
C ARG A 128 22.78 3.91 5.36
N ASN A 129 22.87 3.84 6.69
CA ASN A 129 23.05 2.60 7.41
C ASN A 129 21.74 1.81 7.43
N ASP A 130 21.74 0.63 6.80
CA ASP A 130 20.51 -0.17 6.68
C ASP A 130 19.95 -0.56 8.05
N LYS A 131 20.79 -0.90 9.02
CA LYS A 131 20.35 -1.26 10.38
C LYS A 131 19.63 -0.09 11.05
N VAL A 132 20.18 1.14 10.96
CA VAL A 132 19.56 2.35 11.51
C VAL A 132 18.23 2.64 10.82
N TYR A 133 18.22 2.57 9.49
CA TYR A 133 17.00 2.73 8.70
C TYR A 133 15.92 1.74 9.13
N GLN A 134 16.20 0.44 9.18
CA GLN A 134 15.21 -0.56 9.58
C GLN A 134 14.77 -0.38 11.04
N THR A 135 15.67 0.03 11.94
CA THR A 135 15.35 0.30 13.36
C THR A 135 14.37 1.45 13.50
N LEU A 136 14.60 2.56 12.80
CA LEU A 136 13.67 3.70 12.81
C LEU A 136 12.31 3.32 12.25
N ARG A 137 12.27 2.55 11.16
CA ARG A 137 11.01 2.10 10.55
C ARG A 137 10.19 1.22 11.48
N VAL A 138 10.81 0.22 12.11
CA VAL A 138 10.06 -0.67 13.02
C VAL A 138 9.50 0.11 14.21
N ILE A 139 10.23 1.10 14.73
CA ILE A 139 9.75 2.00 15.79
C ILE A 139 8.57 2.84 15.31
N LEU A 140 8.72 3.56 14.18
CA LEU A 140 7.69 4.44 13.63
C LEU A 140 6.39 3.68 13.33
N LEU A 141 6.51 2.53 12.67
CA LEU A 141 5.36 1.68 12.37
C LEU A 141 4.75 1.07 13.64
N SER A 142 5.54 0.82 14.70
CA SER A 142 5.01 0.34 15.98
C SER A 142 4.18 1.42 16.67
N ILE A 143 4.64 2.67 16.65
CA ILE A 143 3.88 3.83 17.14
C ILE A 143 2.57 3.97 16.35
N PHE A 144 2.64 3.84 15.02
CA PHE A 144 1.46 3.87 14.16
C PHE A 144 0.47 2.78 14.57
N TYR A 145 0.89 1.51 14.61
CA TYR A 145 0.02 0.37 14.89
C TYR A 145 -0.57 0.46 16.29
N VAL A 146 0.25 0.66 17.33
CA VAL A 146 -0.23 0.77 18.71
C VAL A 146 -1.20 1.94 18.86
N GLY A 147 -0.89 3.09 18.29
CA GLY A 147 -1.76 4.26 18.37
C GLY A 147 -3.09 4.08 17.65
N GLU A 148 -3.09 3.45 16.48
CA GLU A 148 -4.32 3.16 15.74
C GLU A 148 -5.23 2.20 16.50
N HIS A 149 -4.66 1.12 17.07
CA HIS A 149 -5.42 0.18 17.88
C HIS A 149 -5.94 0.82 19.17
N SER A 150 -5.16 1.70 19.80
CA SER A 150 -5.58 2.44 20.98
C SER A 150 -6.78 3.34 20.66
N VAL A 151 -6.76 4.03 19.50
CA VAL A 151 -7.89 4.83 19.03
C VAL A 151 -9.10 3.94 18.75
N TRP A 152 -8.92 2.81 18.07
CA TRP A 152 -10.02 1.88 17.80
C TRP A 152 -10.64 1.31 19.08
N LEU A 153 -9.84 0.86 20.05
CA LEU A 153 -10.32 0.38 21.34
C LEU A 153 -11.03 1.49 22.14
N GLY A 154 -10.52 2.72 22.08
CA GLY A 154 -11.13 3.86 22.76
C GLY A 154 -12.46 4.29 22.13
N THR A 155 -12.61 4.27 20.80
CA THR A 155 -13.90 4.55 20.15
C THR A 155 -14.96 3.48 20.45
N ARG A 156 -14.52 2.24 20.76
CA ARG A 156 -15.38 1.16 21.26
C ARG A 156 -15.65 1.21 22.77
N ARG A 157 -15.12 2.23 23.47
CA ARG A 157 -15.22 2.38 24.94
C ARG A 157 -14.63 1.19 25.72
N ILE A 158 -13.69 0.48 25.12
CA ILE A 158 -12.91 -0.57 25.80
C ILE A 158 -11.81 0.09 26.63
N LEU A 159 -11.17 1.12 26.07
CA LEU A 159 -10.25 1.99 26.81
C LEU A 159 -10.98 3.29 27.18
N ASN A 160 -10.86 3.70 28.44
CA ASN A 160 -11.41 4.96 28.94
C ASN A 160 -10.51 6.14 28.53
N LEU A 161 -10.55 6.50 27.25
CA LEU A 161 -9.82 7.64 26.68
C LEU A 161 -10.76 8.80 26.40
N THR A 162 -10.35 10.02 26.75
CA THR A 162 -11.12 11.23 26.42
C THR A 162 -11.03 11.54 24.92
N PRO A 163 -11.96 12.33 24.35
CA PRO A 163 -11.89 12.75 22.95
C PRO A 163 -10.57 13.45 22.58
N GLU A 164 -10.00 14.21 23.51
CA GLU A 164 -8.73 14.92 23.34
C GLU A 164 -7.56 13.93 23.25
N GLN A 165 -7.57 12.89 24.10
CA GLN A 165 -6.57 11.82 24.06
C GLN A 165 -6.65 11.03 22.75
N LEU A 166 -7.86 10.68 22.30
CA LEU A 166 -8.08 10.00 21.02
C LEU A 166 -7.54 10.82 19.85
N SER A 167 -7.83 12.13 19.81
CA SER A 167 -7.34 13.03 18.77
C SER A 167 -5.80 13.11 18.78
N THR A 168 -5.19 13.17 19.97
CA THR A 168 -3.75 13.25 20.13
C THR A 168 -3.06 11.97 19.68
N ILE A 169 -3.52 10.82 20.17
CA ILE A 169 -2.98 9.50 19.81
C ILE A 169 -3.12 9.27 18.30
N SER A 170 -4.28 9.59 17.73
CA SER A 170 -4.53 9.50 16.28
C SER A 170 -3.51 10.32 15.48
N LYS A 171 -3.31 11.60 15.84
CA LYS A 171 -2.34 12.47 15.16
C LYS A 171 -0.91 11.96 15.28
N VAL A 172 -0.49 11.52 16.46
CA VAL A 172 0.87 10.98 16.67
C VAL A 172 1.08 9.70 15.86
N SER A 173 0.11 8.79 15.89
CA SER A 173 0.09 7.55 15.11
C SER A 173 0.24 7.84 13.62
N ILE A 174 -0.63 8.67 13.04
CA ILE A 174 -0.59 9.00 11.62
C ILE A 174 0.71 9.70 11.22
N ARG A 175 1.22 10.63 12.05
CA ARG A 175 2.47 11.33 11.77
C ARG A 175 3.67 10.41 11.78
N SER A 176 3.72 9.43 12.69
CA SER A 176 4.78 8.43 12.70
C SER A 176 4.79 7.60 11.41
N TRP A 177 3.62 7.24 10.89
CA TRP A 177 3.50 6.59 9.60
C TRP A 177 3.88 7.50 8.42
N ALA A 178 3.48 8.77 8.44
CA ALA A 178 3.90 9.74 7.44
C ALA A 178 5.43 9.85 7.34
N ILE A 179 6.12 9.86 8.49
CA ILE A 179 7.59 9.87 8.55
C ILE A 179 8.17 8.60 7.92
N ASP A 180 7.62 7.41 8.21
CA ASP A 180 8.06 6.15 7.59
C ASP A 180 7.91 6.17 6.05
N ILE A 181 6.80 6.71 5.55
CA ILE A 181 6.56 6.85 4.11
C ILE A 181 7.57 7.83 3.49
N CYS A 182 7.85 8.97 4.13
CA CYS A 182 8.86 9.91 3.66
C CYS A 182 10.27 9.28 3.64
N MET A 183 10.64 8.53 4.67
CA MET A 183 11.91 7.79 4.69
C MET A 183 12.01 6.76 3.56
N SER A 184 10.91 6.02 3.34
CA SER A 184 10.82 5.03 2.26
C SER A 184 10.92 5.69 0.87
N ALA A 185 10.28 6.85 0.69
CA ALA A 185 10.37 7.66 -0.51
C ALA A 185 11.82 8.10 -0.80
N VAL A 186 12.55 8.60 0.21
CA VAL A 186 13.97 8.99 0.06
C VAL A 186 14.82 7.79 -0.35
N LYS A 187 14.62 6.62 0.27
CA LYS A 187 15.37 5.40 -0.09
C LYS A 187 15.04 4.91 -1.50
N LEU A 188 13.78 5.04 -1.94
CA LEU A 188 13.36 4.73 -3.30
C LEU A 188 13.97 5.67 -4.34
N VAL A 189 14.05 6.97 -4.06
CA VAL A 189 14.74 7.92 -4.95
C VAL A 189 16.23 7.57 -5.07
N GLY A 190 16.88 7.21 -3.96
CA GLY A 190 18.27 6.73 -3.98
C GLY A 190 18.44 5.43 -4.79
N ALA A 191 17.51 4.49 -4.66
CA ALA A 191 17.49 3.26 -5.44
C ALA A 191 17.32 3.53 -6.94
N TYR A 192 16.42 4.44 -7.31
CA TYR A 192 16.20 4.84 -8.70
C TYR A 192 17.48 5.39 -9.35
N ARG A 193 18.18 6.29 -8.66
CA ARG A 193 19.46 6.84 -9.15
C ARG A 193 20.49 5.74 -9.42
N ARG A 194 20.59 4.74 -8.53
CA ARG A 194 21.49 3.58 -8.73
C ARG A 194 21.07 2.72 -9.91
N LEU A 195 19.77 2.45 -10.07
CA LEU A 195 19.25 1.67 -11.21
C LEU A 195 19.51 2.38 -12.54
N MET A 196 19.29 3.70 -12.60
CA MET A 196 19.55 4.49 -13.80
C MET A 196 21.04 4.58 -14.13
N ALA A 197 21.92 4.69 -13.12
CA ALA A 197 23.36 4.65 -13.33
C ALA A 197 23.83 3.29 -13.88
N ARG A 198 23.31 2.17 -13.34
CA ARG A 198 23.56 0.82 -13.87
C ARG A 198 23.05 0.67 -15.30
N LYS A 199 21.87 1.21 -15.61
CA LYS A 199 21.31 1.19 -16.96
C LYS A 199 22.21 1.92 -17.95
N ALA A 200 22.68 3.11 -17.59
CA ALA A 200 23.60 3.88 -18.43
C ALA A 200 24.95 3.16 -18.64
N ALA A 201 25.49 2.52 -17.60
CA ALA A 201 26.73 1.75 -17.70
C ALA A 201 26.61 0.55 -18.66
N LEU A 202 25.50 -0.20 -18.60
CA LEU A 202 25.24 -1.32 -19.51
C LEU A 202 25.06 -0.86 -20.96
N GLN A 203 24.40 0.28 -21.18
CA GLN A 203 24.25 0.84 -22.52
C GLN A 203 25.61 1.25 -23.11
N ALA A 204 26.46 1.88 -22.32
CA ALA A 204 27.82 2.24 -22.73
C ALA A 204 28.69 1.00 -23.05
N GLN A 205 28.51 -0.12 -22.33
CA GLN A 205 29.21 -1.38 -22.61
C GLN A 205 28.72 -2.03 -23.91
N GLY A 206 27.40 -1.99 -24.18
CA GLY A 206 26.82 -2.52 -25.41
C GLY A 206 27.27 -1.77 -26.67
N GLU A 207 27.45 -0.46 -26.59
CA GLU A 207 27.93 0.36 -27.71
C GLU A 207 29.41 0.06 -28.05
N VAL A 208 30.26 -0.19 -27.05
CA VAL A 208 31.68 -0.56 -27.27
C VAL A 208 31.82 -2.01 -27.75
N GLY A 209 30.96 -2.92 -27.28
CA GLY A 209 31.01 -4.34 -27.65
C GLY A 209 30.54 -4.65 -29.07
N GLU A 210 29.72 -3.80 -29.69
CA GLU A 210 29.35 -3.93 -31.11
C GLU A 210 30.53 -3.65 -32.06
N GLU A 211 31.51 -2.84 -31.64
CA GLU A 211 32.71 -2.53 -32.44
C GLU A 211 33.81 -3.60 -32.33
N GLU A 212 33.93 -4.31 -31.20
CA GLU A 212 35.05 -5.24 -30.92
C GLU A 212 34.77 -6.73 -31.22
N GLY A 213 33.62 -7.10 -31.78
CA GLY A 213 33.36 -8.48 -32.23
C GLY A 213 33.26 -9.49 -31.07
N TYR A 214 32.37 -9.21 -30.12
CA TYR A 214 32.12 -10.02 -28.91
C TYR A 214 31.75 -11.49 -29.16
N SER A 215 32.17 -12.36 -28.23
CA SER A 215 31.83 -13.79 -28.27
C SER A 215 30.35 -14.04 -27.93
N LEU A 216 29.76 -15.14 -28.46
CA LEU A 216 28.36 -15.53 -28.20
C LEU A 216 28.02 -15.73 -26.71
N THR A 217 29.03 -15.99 -25.88
CA THR A 217 28.87 -16.24 -24.43
C THR A 217 28.72 -14.93 -23.66
N GLU A 218 29.50 -13.91 -24.02
CA GLU A 218 29.43 -12.58 -23.39
C GLU A 218 28.15 -11.84 -23.80
N LYS A 219 27.74 -11.95 -25.08
CA LYS A 219 26.46 -11.37 -25.54
C LYS A 219 25.24 -11.93 -24.80
N LYS A 220 25.30 -13.21 -24.39
CA LYS A 220 24.25 -13.84 -23.57
C LYS A 220 24.27 -13.32 -22.13
N ALA A 221 25.45 -13.14 -21.53
CA ALA A 221 25.60 -12.58 -20.18
C ALA A 221 25.07 -11.14 -20.10
N ASP A 222 25.37 -10.30 -21.09
CA ASP A 222 24.86 -8.92 -21.16
C ASP A 222 23.34 -8.88 -21.32
N THR A 223 22.78 -9.80 -22.11
CA THR A 223 21.32 -9.93 -22.28
C THR A 223 20.64 -10.36 -20.97
N GLU A 224 21.25 -11.27 -20.22
CA GLU A 224 20.75 -11.70 -18.91
C GLU A 224 20.79 -10.56 -17.88
N GLU A 225 21.89 -9.80 -17.83
CA GLU A 225 22.00 -8.66 -16.93
C GLU A 225 21.00 -7.55 -17.28
N ALA A 226 20.81 -7.26 -18.57
CA ALA A 226 19.80 -6.31 -19.03
C ALA A 226 18.38 -6.74 -18.59
N ASN A 227 18.01 -8.00 -18.80
CA ASN A 227 16.72 -8.54 -18.38
C ASN A 227 16.53 -8.45 -16.85
N LYS A 228 17.58 -8.75 -16.08
CA LYS A 228 17.56 -8.62 -14.62
C LYS A 228 17.36 -7.17 -14.19
N LEU A 229 18.06 -6.22 -14.82
CA LEU A 229 17.91 -4.81 -14.52
C LEU A 229 16.50 -4.30 -14.86
N GLU A 230 15.91 -4.74 -15.97
CA GLU A 230 14.52 -4.41 -16.30
C GLU A 230 13.54 -4.94 -15.26
N ALA A 231 13.74 -6.17 -14.77
CA ALA A 231 12.94 -6.74 -13.70
C ALA A 231 13.09 -5.96 -12.38
N GLU A 232 14.30 -5.52 -12.03
CA GLU A 232 14.55 -4.66 -10.87
C GLU A 232 13.85 -3.29 -11.01
N ILE A 233 13.89 -2.67 -12.20
CA ILE A 233 13.19 -1.41 -12.50
C ILE A 233 11.68 -1.60 -12.41
N ALA A 234 11.14 -2.69 -12.95
CA ALA A 234 9.72 -2.99 -12.87
C ALA A 234 9.27 -3.16 -11.41
N THR A 235 10.08 -3.85 -10.59
CA THR A 235 9.85 -3.98 -9.14
C THR A 235 9.87 -2.62 -8.45
N TRP A 236 10.89 -1.81 -8.73
CA TRP A 236 10.99 -0.45 -8.20
C TRP A 236 9.76 0.40 -8.54
N LYS A 237 9.29 0.39 -9.79
CA LYS A 237 8.11 1.16 -10.23
C LYS A 237 6.86 0.80 -9.43
N ARG A 238 6.62 -0.50 -9.21
CA ARG A 238 5.48 -0.98 -8.41
C ARG A 238 5.57 -0.50 -6.95
N THR A 239 6.75 -0.64 -6.33
CA THR A 239 6.97 -0.17 -4.96
C THR A 239 6.86 1.35 -4.84
N ALA A 240 7.40 2.09 -5.80
CA ALA A 240 7.35 3.55 -5.85
C ALA A 240 5.92 4.07 -5.98
N LEU A 241 5.10 3.46 -6.85
CA LEU A 241 3.69 3.80 -7.01
C LEU A 241 2.94 3.76 -5.67
N VAL A 242 3.09 2.65 -4.93
CA VAL A 242 2.41 2.48 -3.64
C VAL A 242 2.90 3.49 -2.61
N ASN A 243 4.22 3.67 -2.47
CA ASN A 243 4.78 4.56 -1.45
C ASN A 243 4.43 6.03 -1.73
N PHE A 244 4.57 6.48 -2.99
CA PHE A 244 4.25 7.86 -3.33
C PHE A 244 2.76 8.15 -3.28
N ALA A 245 1.89 7.20 -3.63
CA ALA A 245 0.45 7.37 -3.49
C ALA A 245 0.00 7.48 -2.02
N TRP A 246 0.75 6.93 -1.06
CA TRP A 246 0.47 7.12 0.37
C TRP A 246 0.79 8.53 0.89
N ILE A 247 1.76 9.24 0.30
CA ILE A 247 2.18 10.57 0.77
C ILE A 247 1.01 11.54 0.94
N PRO A 248 0.17 11.83 -0.08
CA PRO A 248 -0.92 12.78 0.09
C PRO A 248 -1.93 12.35 1.15
N LEU A 249 -2.22 11.05 1.28
CA LEU A 249 -3.14 10.52 2.31
C LEU A 249 -2.58 10.70 3.72
N THR A 250 -1.32 10.34 3.94
CA THR A 250 -0.68 10.48 5.25
C THR A 250 -0.55 11.94 5.67
N LEU A 251 -0.28 12.86 4.73
CA LEU A 251 -0.29 14.29 4.99
C LEU A 251 -1.70 14.79 5.32
N HIS A 252 -2.71 14.40 4.52
CA HIS A 252 -4.10 14.75 4.75
C HIS A 252 -4.53 14.40 6.18
N TRP A 253 -4.27 13.17 6.61
CA TRP A 253 -4.61 12.75 7.97
C TRP A 253 -3.73 13.40 9.05
N SER A 254 -2.47 13.72 8.76
CA SER A 254 -1.53 14.35 9.72
C SER A 254 -1.91 15.78 10.12
N PHE A 255 -2.60 16.50 9.24
CA PHE A 255 -3.01 17.90 9.42
C PHE A 255 -4.49 18.07 9.77
N GLY A 256 -5.22 16.97 10.02
CA GLY A 256 -6.66 17.03 10.34
C GLY A 256 -7.56 17.22 9.12
N GLY A 257 -7.04 17.00 7.91
CA GLY A 257 -7.77 17.05 6.65
C GLY A 257 -7.27 18.16 5.72
N LEU A 258 -6.47 17.79 4.71
CA LEU A 258 -6.07 18.72 3.63
C LEU A 258 -7.18 18.97 2.59
N TRP A 259 -8.24 18.17 2.61
CA TRP A 259 -9.39 18.31 1.71
C TRP A 259 -10.65 17.83 2.41
N GLU A 260 -11.80 18.34 2.00
CA GLU A 260 -13.09 17.94 2.60
C GLU A 260 -13.76 16.81 1.82
N ASN A 261 -13.45 16.67 0.52
CA ASN A 261 -14.11 15.70 -0.33
C ASN A 261 -13.60 14.26 -0.06
N PRO A 262 -14.43 13.36 0.51
CA PRO A 262 -14.02 11.99 0.83
C PRO A 262 -13.70 11.15 -0.41
N LEU A 263 -14.14 11.56 -1.60
CA LEU A 263 -13.84 10.88 -2.85
C LEU A 263 -12.36 10.99 -3.23
N ILE A 264 -11.66 12.06 -2.81
CA ILE A 264 -10.22 12.20 -3.04
C ILE A 264 -9.48 11.11 -2.25
N THR A 265 -9.81 10.95 -0.97
CA THR A 265 -9.27 9.87 -0.12
C THR A 265 -9.55 8.50 -0.73
N SER A 266 -10.76 8.31 -1.23
CA SER A 266 -11.22 7.06 -1.85
C SER A 266 -10.49 6.74 -3.16
N ALA A 267 -10.27 7.75 -4.01
CA ALA A 267 -9.54 7.59 -5.27
C ALA A 267 -8.06 7.24 -5.03
N ILE A 268 -7.39 7.97 -4.13
CA ILE A 268 -5.97 7.70 -3.81
C ILE A 268 -5.85 6.33 -3.14
N GLY A 269 -6.72 6.01 -2.19
CA GLY A 269 -6.74 4.70 -1.53
C GLY A 269 -6.97 3.55 -2.52
N THR A 270 -7.78 3.75 -3.55
CA THR A 270 -7.98 2.79 -4.65
C THR A 270 -6.70 2.58 -5.45
N ILE A 271 -6.00 3.65 -5.84
CA ILE A 271 -4.72 3.56 -6.56
C ILE A 271 -3.69 2.75 -5.75
N VAL A 272 -3.58 3.05 -4.46
CA VAL A 272 -2.71 2.30 -3.55
C VAL A 272 -3.07 0.81 -3.52
N SER A 273 -4.37 0.50 -3.39
CA SER A 273 -4.86 -0.87 -3.31
C SER A 273 -4.52 -1.68 -4.57
N LEU A 274 -4.73 -1.07 -5.74
CA LEU A 274 -4.36 -1.66 -7.02
C LEU A 274 -2.85 -1.89 -7.13
N GLY A 275 -2.04 -0.94 -6.65
CA GLY A 275 -0.59 -1.11 -6.58
C GLY A 275 -0.17 -2.28 -5.69
N LYS A 276 -0.78 -2.44 -4.50
CA LYS A 276 -0.52 -3.57 -3.60
C LYS A 276 -0.94 -4.91 -4.20
N LEU A 277 -2.10 -4.96 -4.84
CA LEU A 277 -2.58 -6.15 -5.55
C LEU A 277 -1.67 -6.52 -6.71
N ASN A 278 -1.16 -5.55 -7.47
CA ASN A 278 -0.19 -5.79 -8.53
C ASN A 278 1.11 -6.39 -7.97
N ILE A 279 1.65 -5.82 -6.88
CA ILE A 279 2.84 -6.39 -6.20
C ILE A 279 2.58 -7.85 -5.76
N ALA A 280 1.43 -8.11 -5.14
CA ALA A 280 1.08 -9.45 -4.69
C ALA A 280 0.88 -10.43 -5.86
N TRP A 281 0.24 -9.98 -6.93
CA TRP A 281 -0.01 -10.76 -8.14
C TRP A 281 1.29 -11.19 -8.81
N GLU A 282 2.28 -10.32 -8.84
CA GLU A 282 3.61 -10.59 -9.41
C GLU A 282 4.47 -11.47 -8.50
N SER A 283 4.28 -11.43 -7.18
CA SER A 283 5.00 -12.31 -6.25
C SER A 283 4.58 -13.78 -6.30
N VAL A 284 3.44 -14.09 -6.92
CA VAL A 284 2.92 -15.47 -7.08
C VAL A 284 2.92 -15.95 -8.53
N ALA A 285 3.55 -15.17 -9.42
CA ALA A 285 3.80 -15.49 -10.81
C ALA A 285 4.93 -16.51 -10.92
#